data_AF-A0A1I1F9Z9-F1
#
_entry.id   AF-A0A1I1F9Z9-F1
#
_cell.length_a   1.000
_cell.length_b   1.000
_cell.length_c   1.000
_cell.angle_alpha   90.00
_cell.angle_beta   90.00
_cell.angle_gamma   90.00
#
_symmetry.space_group_name_H-M   'P 1'
#
loop_
_entity.id
_entity.type
_entity.pdbx_description
1 polymer ?
#
loop_
_entity_poly.entity_id
_entity_poly.type
_entity_poly.pdbx_seq_one_letter_code
_entity_poly.pdbx_strand_id
1 'polypeptide(L)'
;MAREPSVPDDESLGDDGDGTATNDGNTGLLDRRSYVKLAGVTGAAAAVTLPGAVTADEEDEEYEEITARGQVIRIGRGETFENKLIDLTTGDSVLLLVEGGDSVIRNVGFEGLHRGDEFMISINAPSGDVLVENVYLGDGSTKEGESFVHGPGAVFYHKQAGCDVTFRHCNVQGWPNNGFYCSNTASGGSVRFENCYGKNNGVSTFRVAGGNDAVVNCVAYNDGTDYGPGWGGYTEDAGRPLWVWPGGTVEVRDSEFAAGSYPYAAVMRNSGSARMTGGAIQGQVQGSGLQRSDVSSSPDLSLPQGVPTSAREAAAGGSDSSAGRSDDDELPHVLLFDGDESDVSRYEFVVDGEVEPATHDGATIDEETEIEDGTVYGVVADWKDAFRFDGEVETLTVDGPATVLLDGEEVDPDEFGEELPHTLTVEGRGEPTSYEITVDGTIEFDGAEDPDDEATTVSGSTVQSSVTDASQSFRFSGTVTDVAIIEGEAVVTIDGEEIDPDEYGDDELLPHAILIDGADAEDPTTYSFEVSGKIVEASFCDLTIDDERVYEDGVVRGAVGDGRDAYWFDGGFEDFRLLGDASVDVQFNARDQ
;
A
#
# COMPACT_ATOMS: atom_id res chain seq x y z
N MET A 1 -2.05 27.00 57.73
CA MET A 1 -3.22 26.30 58.30
C MET A 1 -3.64 25.30 57.24
N ALA A 2 -3.49 23.97 57.32
CA ALA A 2 -2.84 22.99 58.19
C ALA A 2 -2.58 21.78 57.26
N ARG A 3 -1.33 21.33 57.07
CA ARG A 3 -0.79 19.98 57.44
C ARG A 3 -1.80 18.81 57.35
N GLU A 4 -1.60 17.97 56.32
CA GLU A 4 -1.47 16.48 56.25
C GLU A 4 -2.02 15.58 57.39
N PRO A 5 -2.30 14.25 57.20
CA PRO A 5 -1.55 13.32 56.31
C PRO A 5 -2.31 12.14 55.66
N SER A 6 -1.52 11.39 54.88
CA SER A 6 -1.63 10.02 54.35
C SER A 6 -1.71 8.92 55.43
N VAL A 7 -2.32 7.78 55.07
CA VAL A 7 -2.11 6.47 55.71
C VAL A 7 -2.11 5.36 54.64
N PRO A 8 -1.08 4.50 54.61
CA PRO A 8 -1.04 3.22 53.88
C PRO A 8 -1.46 2.05 54.78
N ASP A 9 -1.98 0.98 54.19
CA ASP A 9 -2.10 -0.32 54.86
C ASP A 9 -1.25 -1.35 54.10
N ASP A 10 -0.23 -1.86 54.78
CA ASP A 10 0.51 -3.09 54.52
C ASP A 10 0.40 -3.96 55.78
N GLU A 11 0.54 -5.28 55.58
CA GLU A 11 0.90 -6.39 56.49
C GLU A 11 -0.02 -7.61 56.22
N SER A 12 0.47 -8.64 55.51
CA SER A 12 1.21 -9.83 56.02
C SER A 12 0.24 -10.95 56.49
N LEU A 13 0.35 -12.28 56.27
CA LEU A 13 1.36 -13.27 55.84
C LEU A 13 0.62 -14.58 55.49
N GLY A 14 1.22 -15.47 54.68
CA GLY A 14 0.78 -16.87 54.53
C GLY A 14 1.56 -17.67 53.49
N ASP A 15 2.57 -18.39 53.97
CA ASP A 15 3.57 -19.21 53.27
C ASP A 15 3.07 -20.62 52.85
N ASP A 16 3.91 -21.29 52.06
CA ASP A 16 4.05 -22.74 51.79
C ASP A 16 3.36 -23.37 50.56
N GLY A 17 4.20 -23.86 49.64
CA GLY A 17 3.81 -24.78 48.56
C GLY A 17 4.89 -25.12 47.54
N ASP A 18 6.01 -25.71 48.00
CA ASP A 18 7.03 -26.39 47.17
C ASP A 18 6.42 -27.53 46.32
N GLY A 19 6.96 -27.73 45.12
CA GLY A 19 6.46 -28.69 44.15
C GLY A 19 7.33 -28.81 42.89
N THR A 20 8.58 -29.23 43.07
CA THR A 20 9.43 -29.72 41.97
C THR A 20 8.80 -30.91 41.24
N ALA A 21 8.76 -30.87 39.90
CA ALA A 21 8.73 -32.07 39.07
C ALA A 21 9.49 -31.83 37.75
N THR A 22 10.62 -32.51 37.65
CA THR A 22 11.43 -32.77 36.47
C THR A 22 10.67 -33.54 35.39
N ASN A 23 10.86 -33.22 34.11
CA ASN A 23 11.07 -34.27 33.12
C ASN A 23 11.85 -33.77 31.89
N ASP A 24 12.81 -34.60 31.49
CA ASP A 24 13.83 -34.40 30.46
C ASP A 24 13.30 -34.52 29.02
N GLY A 25 13.95 -33.78 28.12
CA GLY A 25 14.49 -34.29 26.85
C GLY A 25 13.55 -34.44 25.64
N ASN A 26 13.80 -33.68 24.57
CA ASN A 26 14.72 -34.15 23.51
C ASN A 26 15.01 -33.05 22.47
N THR A 27 16.28 -32.95 22.08
CA THR A 27 16.80 -32.21 20.93
C THR A 27 16.66 -33.04 19.65
N GLY A 28 16.37 -32.41 18.50
CA GLY A 28 16.56 -33.06 17.19
C GLY A 28 15.85 -32.40 16.00
N LEU A 29 16.56 -31.46 15.37
CA LEU A 29 16.47 -30.91 14.00
C LEU A 29 15.65 -31.71 12.95
N LEU A 30 14.78 -31.04 12.19
CA LEU A 30 14.91 -30.70 10.75
C LEU A 30 13.58 -30.23 10.11
N ASP A 31 13.73 -29.23 9.23
CA ASP A 31 12.93 -28.85 8.04
C ASP A 31 11.55 -28.17 8.15
N ARG A 32 11.59 -26.87 7.81
CA ARG A 32 10.90 -26.20 6.70
C ARG A 32 9.59 -26.85 6.22
N ARG A 33 8.45 -26.26 6.60
CA ARG A 33 7.35 -25.85 5.71
C ARG A 33 6.28 -25.08 6.49
N SER A 34 5.78 -24.06 5.82
CA SER A 34 4.65 -23.18 6.10
C SER A 34 3.42 -23.92 6.64
N TYR A 35 2.76 -23.31 7.63
CA TYR A 35 1.38 -23.66 7.99
C TYR A 35 0.54 -22.39 8.06
N VAL A 36 -0.20 -22.16 6.98
CA VAL A 36 -1.54 -21.58 7.02
C VAL A 36 -2.33 -22.33 8.10
N LYS A 37 -2.88 -21.59 9.07
CA LYS A 37 -3.82 -22.12 10.05
C LYS A 37 -5.10 -21.29 10.05
N LEU A 38 -6.03 -21.76 9.24
CA LEU A 38 -7.46 -21.64 9.45
C LEU A 38 -7.82 -22.31 10.78
N ALA A 39 -8.41 -21.56 11.72
CA ALA A 39 -9.19 -22.13 12.82
C ALA A 39 -10.15 -21.08 13.39
N GLY A 40 -11.41 -21.11 12.94
CA GLY A 40 -12.51 -20.52 13.68
C GLY A 40 -12.82 -21.31 14.96
N VAL A 41 -13.39 -20.63 15.96
CA VAL A 41 -14.67 -20.96 16.63
C VAL A 41 -14.81 -20.17 17.95
N THR A 42 -15.78 -19.24 17.91
CA THR A 42 -16.70 -18.75 18.97
C THR A 42 -16.18 -18.16 20.29
N GLY A 43 -16.47 -16.87 20.47
CA GLY A 43 -16.74 -16.24 21.77
C GLY A 43 -17.86 -15.21 21.62
N ALA A 44 -19.07 -15.53 22.07
CA ALA A 44 -20.23 -14.62 22.01
C ALA A 44 -20.16 -13.54 23.10
N ALA A 45 -20.31 -12.26 22.73
CA ALA A 45 -20.76 -11.21 23.65
C ALA A 45 -21.45 -10.03 22.90
N ALA A 46 -22.76 -9.92 23.12
CA ALA A 46 -23.64 -8.75 23.03
C ALA A 46 -23.67 -7.91 21.72
N ALA A 47 -24.64 -8.24 20.87
CA ALA A 47 -25.17 -7.36 19.83
C ALA A 47 -25.83 -6.11 20.44
N VAL A 48 -25.38 -4.92 20.03
CA VAL A 48 -26.18 -3.69 20.02
C VAL A 48 -26.50 -3.40 18.56
N THR A 49 -27.74 -3.64 18.16
CA THR A 49 -28.28 -3.25 16.86
C THR A 49 -28.56 -1.74 16.85
N LEU A 50 -27.85 -0.98 16.02
CA LEU A 50 -28.30 0.31 15.50
C LEU A 50 -28.53 0.17 13.99
N PRO A 51 -29.70 0.54 13.46
CA PRO A 51 -29.96 0.56 12.02
C PRO A 51 -29.53 1.91 11.44
N GLY A 52 -28.59 1.89 10.52
CA GLY A 52 -28.17 3.03 9.71
C GLY A 52 -27.30 2.51 8.58
N ALA A 53 -27.76 2.68 7.35
CA ALA A 53 -27.18 2.16 6.13
C ALA A 53 -25.71 2.60 5.97
N VAL A 54 -24.83 1.62 5.75
CA VAL A 54 -23.61 1.81 4.97
C VAL A 54 -23.95 1.37 3.56
N THR A 55 -24.14 2.34 2.69
CA THR A 55 -23.79 2.21 1.28
C THR A 55 -22.30 2.53 1.22
N ALA A 56 -21.47 1.51 1.18
CA ALA A 56 -20.08 1.67 0.79
C ALA A 56 -20.05 1.29 -0.70
N ASP A 57 -19.80 2.30 -1.53
CA ASP A 57 -19.11 2.08 -2.79
C ASP A 57 -17.67 1.74 -2.36
N GLU A 58 -17.30 0.46 -2.43
CA GLU A 58 -15.92 0.00 -2.18
C GLU A 58 -15.19 0.07 -3.53
N GLU A 59 -14.71 1.26 -3.88
CA GLU A 59 -13.50 1.39 -4.69
C GLU A 59 -12.32 1.16 -3.74
N ASP A 60 -11.28 0.43 -4.17
CA ASP A 60 -10.20 -0.15 -3.35
C ASP A 60 -9.46 0.85 -2.44
N GLU A 61 -10.01 1.15 -1.26
CA GLU A 61 -9.27 1.89 -0.23
C GLU A 61 -8.32 0.91 0.50
N GLU A 62 -7.00 1.10 0.34
CA GLU A 62 -5.92 0.33 1.00
C GLU A 62 -5.92 0.40 2.55
N TYR A 63 -6.89 1.10 3.14
CA TYR A 63 -7.02 1.34 4.56
C TYR A 63 -8.49 1.30 5.04
N GLU A 64 -8.69 0.99 6.32
CA GLU A 64 -10.02 1.04 6.95
C GLU A 64 -10.29 2.42 7.55
N GLU A 65 -11.44 3.02 7.21
CA GLU A 65 -11.89 4.26 7.84
C GLU A 65 -12.61 4.01 9.20
N ILE A 66 -12.21 4.76 10.22
CA ILE A 66 -12.83 4.77 11.55
C ILE A 66 -13.37 6.16 11.86
N THR A 67 -14.69 6.33 11.74
CA THR A 67 -15.37 7.56 12.16
C THR A 67 -15.29 7.77 13.68
N ALA A 68 -14.84 8.94 14.11
CA ALA A 68 -14.78 9.33 15.51
C ALA A 68 -16.16 9.56 16.14
N ARG A 69 -16.39 8.97 17.31
CA ARG A 69 -17.64 9.00 18.10
C ARG A 69 -17.37 9.04 19.63
N GLY A 70 -16.15 9.38 20.05
CA GLY A 70 -15.71 9.37 21.45
C GLY A 70 -15.27 7.99 21.97
N GLN A 71 -14.91 7.06 21.07
CA GLN A 71 -14.52 5.69 21.43
C GLN A 71 -13.06 5.57 21.89
N VAL A 72 -12.82 4.55 22.71
CA VAL A 72 -11.47 4.10 23.10
C VAL A 72 -11.16 2.78 22.40
N ILE A 73 -10.11 2.77 21.60
CA ILE A 73 -9.54 1.57 20.98
C ILE A 73 -8.37 1.13 21.84
N ARG A 74 -8.40 -0.11 22.33
CA ARG A 74 -7.38 -0.64 23.25
C ARG A 74 -6.41 -1.52 22.46
N ILE A 75 -5.12 -1.27 22.59
CA ILE A 75 -4.06 -2.01 21.93
C ILE A 75 -3.33 -2.85 22.99
N GLY A 76 -3.53 -4.15 22.89
CA GLY A 76 -2.98 -5.18 23.75
C GLY A 76 -1.52 -5.52 23.42
N ARG A 77 -1.00 -6.53 24.13
CA ARG A 77 0.37 -6.99 23.94
C ARG A 77 0.47 -7.82 22.66
N GLY A 78 1.47 -7.56 21.83
CA GLY A 78 1.65 -8.29 20.57
C GLY A 78 0.71 -7.85 19.45
N GLU A 79 -0.15 -6.84 19.70
CA GLU A 79 -1.14 -6.40 18.71
C GLU A 79 -0.54 -5.37 17.75
N THR A 80 -0.98 -5.45 16.50
CA THR A 80 -0.72 -4.47 15.45
C THR A 80 -2.03 -3.75 15.12
N PHE A 81 -1.99 -2.43 15.13
CA PHE A 81 -3.07 -1.55 14.69
C PHE A 81 -2.56 -0.75 13.49
N GLU A 82 -3.00 -1.10 12.28
CA GLU A 82 -2.44 -0.54 11.05
C GLU A 82 -3.43 -0.28 9.92
N ASN A 83 -3.01 0.58 8.99
CA ASN A 83 -3.72 1.00 7.78
C ASN A 83 -5.12 1.52 8.14
N LYS A 84 -5.14 2.63 8.90
CA LYS A 84 -6.38 3.25 9.41
C LYS A 84 -6.44 4.73 9.09
N LEU A 85 -7.57 5.16 8.54
CA LEU A 85 -7.95 6.57 8.47
C LEU A 85 -8.95 6.88 9.58
N ILE A 86 -8.56 7.66 10.58
CA ILE A 86 -9.44 8.08 11.67
C ILE A 86 -10.08 9.42 11.29
N ASP A 87 -11.37 9.40 10.96
CA ASP A 87 -12.13 10.60 10.61
C ASP A 87 -12.59 11.34 11.89
N LEU A 88 -11.97 12.50 12.13
CA LEU A 88 -12.28 13.45 13.22
C LEU A 88 -13.21 14.58 12.77
N THR A 89 -13.68 14.59 11.51
CA THR A 89 -14.51 15.68 10.97
C THR A 89 -15.89 15.77 11.64
N THR A 90 -16.32 14.71 12.32
CA THR A 90 -17.52 14.69 13.17
C THR A 90 -17.43 15.66 14.34
N GLY A 91 -16.21 16.02 14.77
CA GLY A 91 -15.95 16.82 15.97
C GLY A 91 -15.91 16.01 17.27
N ASP A 92 -16.07 14.68 17.21
CA ASP A 92 -15.84 13.77 18.33
C ASP A 92 -14.38 13.27 18.35
N SER A 93 -13.99 12.52 19.39
CA SER A 93 -12.63 12.00 19.58
C SER A 93 -12.50 10.50 19.33
N VAL A 94 -11.26 10.04 19.13
CA VAL A 94 -10.85 8.64 19.28
C VAL A 94 -9.61 8.62 20.16
N LEU A 95 -9.57 7.68 21.11
CA LEU A 95 -8.38 7.41 21.90
C LEU A 95 -7.82 6.03 21.55
N LEU A 96 -6.60 5.98 21.04
CA LEU A 96 -5.77 4.77 20.98
C LEU A 96 -5.06 4.59 22.32
N LEU A 97 -5.52 3.64 23.13
CA LEU A 97 -4.97 3.32 24.44
C LEU A 97 -4.07 2.09 24.36
N VAL A 98 -2.75 2.32 24.39
CA VAL A 98 -1.73 1.25 24.34
C VAL A 98 -1.50 0.68 25.73
N GLU A 99 -1.99 -0.53 25.99
CA GLU A 99 -1.93 -1.19 27.30
C GLU A 99 -0.93 -2.35 27.34
N GLY A 100 -0.57 -2.93 26.19
CA GLY A 100 0.44 -3.98 26.08
C GLY A 100 1.67 -3.52 25.32
N GLY A 101 2.85 -3.91 25.80
CA GLY A 101 4.08 -3.79 25.03
C GLY A 101 4.19 -4.88 23.98
N ASP A 102 5.27 -4.85 23.22
CA ASP A 102 5.50 -5.65 22.03
C ASP A 102 4.40 -5.39 20.96
N SER A 103 3.91 -4.14 20.86
CA SER A 103 2.78 -3.74 20.01
C SER A 103 3.20 -2.71 18.95
N VAL A 104 2.38 -2.59 17.90
CA VAL A 104 2.65 -1.74 16.73
C VAL A 104 1.42 -0.88 16.42
N ILE A 105 1.65 0.41 16.19
CA ILE A 105 0.74 1.33 15.51
C ILE A 105 1.45 1.77 14.24
N ARG A 106 0.90 1.49 13.07
CA ARG A 106 1.55 1.77 11.78
C ARG A 106 0.55 2.34 10.78
N ASN A 107 0.95 3.26 9.93
CA ASN A 107 0.11 3.73 8.81
C ASN A 107 -1.26 4.22 9.30
N VAL A 108 -1.24 5.21 10.19
CA VAL A 108 -2.47 5.75 10.79
C VAL A 108 -2.56 7.26 10.54
N GLY A 109 -3.59 7.66 9.80
CA GLY A 109 -3.94 9.05 9.59
C GLY A 109 -5.07 9.49 10.52
N PHE A 110 -4.97 10.70 11.08
CA PHE A 110 -6.07 11.37 11.76
C PHE A 110 -6.53 12.54 10.89
N GLU A 111 -7.65 12.37 10.19
CA GLU A 111 -8.19 13.34 9.24
C GLU A 111 -9.18 14.29 9.93
N GLY A 112 -8.97 15.59 9.77
CA GLY A 112 -9.85 16.61 10.29
C GLY A 112 -9.38 17.26 11.58
N LEU A 113 -9.74 18.53 11.73
CA LEU A 113 -9.39 19.36 12.88
C LEU A 113 -10.15 18.91 14.14
N HIS A 114 -9.43 18.34 15.11
CA HIS A 114 -10.01 17.84 16.35
C HIS A 114 -10.60 18.95 17.25
N ARG A 115 -11.79 18.69 17.83
CA ARG A 115 -12.52 19.61 18.74
C ARG A 115 -12.94 18.88 20.03
N GLY A 116 -11.99 18.61 20.92
CA GLY A 116 -12.23 17.86 22.16
C GLY A 116 -11.10 18.04 23.17
N ASP A 117 -11.15 17.38 24.32
CA ASP A 117 -10.16 17.53 25.42
C ASP A 117 -9.19 16.34 25.59
N GLU A 118 -9.35 15.30 24.78
CA GLU A 118 -8.60 14.05 24.92
C GLU A 118 -7.25 14.05 24.19
N PHE A 119 -6.38 13.10 24.58
CA PHE A 119 -5.21 12.76 23.80
C PHE A 119 -5.55 11.65 22.80
N MET A 120 -4.99 11.70 21.58
CA MET A 120 -5.29 10.70 20.54
C MET A 120 -4.57 9.38 20.79
N ILE A 121 -3.32 9.43 21.29
CA ILE A 121 -2.54 8.23 21.61
C ILE A 121 -2.09 8.30 23.06
N SER A 122 -2.47 7.30 23.85
CA SER A 122 -2.14 7.22 25.27
C SER A 122 -1.40 5.92 25.59
N ILE A 123 -0.16 6.05 26.06
CA ILE A 123 0.75 4.92 26.24
C ILE A 123 0.83 4.57 27.72
N ASN A 124 0.32 3.38 28.05
CA ASN A 124 0.17 2.86 29.40
C ASN A 124 0.79 1.47 29.60
N ALA A 125 1.42 0.92 28.57
CA ALA A 125 2.06 -0.40 28.64
C ALA A 125 3.16 -0.44 29.71
N PRO A 126 3.14 -1.43 30.63
CA PRO A 126 4.04 -1.46 31.78
C PRO A 126 5.46 -1.92 31.46
N SER A 127 5.68 -2.57 30.32
CA SER A 127 6.96 -3.11 29.85
C SER A 127 6.85 -3.57 28.39
N GLY A 128 7.99 -3.82 27.73
CA GLY A 128 8.06 -4.29 26.34
C GLY A 128 8.30 -3.14 25.36
N ASP A 129 8.38 -3.46 24.08
CA ASP A 129 8.67 -2.47 23.02
C ASP A 129 7.39 -2.02 22.31
N VAL A 130 7.22 -0.73 22.05
CA VAL A 130 6.08 -0.22 21.27
C VAL A 130 6.60 0.54 20.07
N LEU A 131 6.14 0.18 18.87
CA LEU A 131 6.44 0.92 17.65
C LEU A 131 5.22 1.76 17.26
N VAL A 132 5.44 3.05 17.04
CA VAL A 132 4.47 3.97 16.44
C VAL A 132 5.14 4.56 15.22
N GLU A 133 4.74 4.13 14.02
CA GLU A 133 5.38 4.56 12.79
C GLU A 133 4.42 4.99 11.68
N ASN A 134 4.86 5.90 10.83
CA ASN A 134 4.06 6.47 9.74
C ASN A 134 2.67 6.94 10.23
N VAL A 135 2.66 7.87 11.19
CA VAL A 135 1.43 8.39 11.82
C VAL A 135 1.29 9.88 11.54
N TYR A 136 0.13 10.29 11.03
CA TYR A 136 -0.20 11.68 10.78
C TYR A 136 -1.25 12.20 11.76
N LEU A 137 -0.87 13.23 12.52
CA LEU A 137 -1.68 14.04 13.44
C LEU A 137 -1.45 15.54 13.14
N GLY A 138 -1.31 15.87 11.85
CA GLY A 138 -0.91 17.19 11.37
C GLY A 138 -2.05 18.21 11.24
N ASP A 139 -3.30 17.76 11.19
CA ASP A 139 -4.47 18.66 11.14
C ASP A 139 -4.72 19.36 12.48
N GLY A 140 -4.17 18.82 13.56
CA GLY A 140 -4.13 19.43 14.88
C GLY A 140 -5.48 19.50 15.59
N SER A 141 -5.60 20.45 16.51
CA SER A 141 -6.79 20.59 17.35
C SER A 141 -7.05 22.04 17.78
N THR A 142 -8.27 22.33 18.22
CA THR A 142 -8.65 23.64 18.80
C THR A 142 -9.13 23.47 20.23
N LYS A 143 -9.25 24.58 20.97
CA LYS A 143 -9.79 24.58 22.34
C LYS A 143 -11.32 24.60 22.46
N GLU A 144 -12.03 24.38 21.35
CA GLU A 144 -13.49 24.42 21.35
C GLU A 144 -14.06 23.21 22.10
N GLY A 145 -14.81 23.47 23.18
CA GLY A 145 -15.49 22.41 23.97
C GLY A 145 -14.87 22.10 25.34
N GLU A 146 -13.81 22.80 25.76
CA GLU A 146 -12.96 22.34 26.86
C GLU A 146 -13.12 23.07 28.21
N SER A 147 -12.64 22.41 29.28
CA SER A 147 -12.49 22.99 30.63
C SER A 147 -11.06 22.94 31.20
N PHE A 148 -10.10 22.38 30.45
CA PHE A 148 -8.70 22.21 30.88
C PHE A 148 -7.81 23.38 30.46
N VAL A 149 -6.79 23.71 31.26
CA VAL A 149 -5.98 24.93 31.04
C VAL A 149 -5.18 24.87 29.73
N HIS A 150 -4.67 23.70 29.36
CA HIS A 150 -3.80 23.53 28.19
C HIS A 150 -4.47 22.86 26.99
N GLY A 151 -5.68 22.30 27.16
CA GLY A 151 -6.40 21.55 26.12
C GLY A 151 -5.81 20.20 25.73
N PRO A 152 -6.20 19.64 24.57
CA PRO A 152 -5.83 18.32 24.08
C PRO A 152 -4.39 18.32 23.60
N GLY A 153 -3.75 17.17 23.70
CA GLY A 153 -2.44 16.92 23.10
C GLY A 153 -2.48 15.69 22.22
N ALA A 154 -1.46 15.47 21.40
CA ALA A 154 -1.51 14.35 20.47
C ALA A 154 -1.17 13.03 21.18
N VAL A 155 0.00 12.97 21.82
CA VAL A 155 0.54 11.76 22.45
C VAL A 155 0.83 11.97 23.92
N PHE A 156 0.45 11.01 24.76
CA PHE A 156 0.72 11.01 26.19
C PHE A 156 1.35 9.70 26.68
N TYR A 157 2.58 9.78 27.18
CA TYR A 157 3.23 8.69 27.90
C TYR A 157 2.90 8.76 29.40
N HIS A 158 2.25 7.74 29.93
CA HIS A 158 1.84 7.73 31.34
C HIS A 158 3.01 7.54 32.29
N LYS A 159 2.89 8.07 33.52
CA LYS A 159 3.92 7.92 34.56
C LYS A 159 4.12 6.48 35.02
N GLN A 160 3.07 5.66 34.97
CA GLN A 160 3.11 4.24 35.31
C GLN A 160 3.53 3.33 34.14
N ALA A 161 3.65 3.87 32.92
CA ALA A 161 4.19 3.11 31.80
C ALA A 161 5.68 2.81 32.04
N GLY A 162 6.13 1.70 31.46
CA GLY A 162 7.51 1.24 31.55
C GLY A 162 8.01 0.56 30.27
N CYS A 163 7.26 0.69 29.18
CA CYS A 163 7.67 0.27 27.84
C CYS A 163 8.67 1.25 27.22
N ASP A 164 9.47 0.73 26.29
CA ASP A 164 10.32 1.51 25.41
C ASP A 164 9.55 1.78 24.12
N VAL A 165 9.44 3.04 23.69
CA VAL A 165 8.63 3.43 22.53
C VAL A 165 9.51 4.02 21.45
N THR A 166 9.39 3.51 20.23
CA THR A 166 9.95 4.14 19.04
C THR A 166 8.85 4.86 18.29
N PHE A 167 8.98 6.17 18.13
CA PHE A 167 8.20 6.97 17.19
C PHE A 167 9.05 7.15 15.94
N ARG A 168 8.56 6.70 14.80
CA ARG A 168 9.25 6.83 13.52
C ARG A 168 8.32 7.49 12.50
N HIS A 169 8.83 8.41 11.68
CA HIS A 169 8.03 8.95 10.57
C HIS A 169 6.68 9.53 11.03
N CYS A 170 6.65 10.18 12.20
CA CYS A 170 5.41 10.74 12.75
C CYS A 170 5.33 12.24 12.46
N ASN A 171 4.16 12.69 12.01
CA ASN A 171 3.86 14.10 11.76
C ASN A 171 2.86 14.63 12.79
N VAL A 172 3.28 15.48 13.72
CA VAL A 172 2.40 15.98 14.80
C VAL A 172 2.41 17.50 14.87
N GLN A 173 1.29 18.13 14.52
CA GLN A 173 1.23 19.59 14.42
C GLN A 173 -0.04 20.18 15.02
N GLY A 174 0.04 21.44 15.45
CA GLY A 174 -1.16 22.23 15.78
C GLY A 174 -1.93 21.72 16.99
N TRP A 175 -1.28 21.08 17.97
CA TRP A 175 -1.95 20.65 19.21
C TRP A 175 -1.88 21.74 20.30
N PRO A 176 -2.99 22.14 20.94
CA PRO A 176 -2.99 23.14 22.01
C PRO A 176 -2.07 22.82 23.19
N ASN A 177 -1.90 21.54 23.47
CA ASN A 177 -1.04 21.04 24.54
C ASN A 177 0.31 20.57 23.97
N ASN A 178 0.73 19.35 24.27
CA ASN A 178 1.98 18.78 23.76
C ASN A 178 1.70 17.99 22.48
N GLY A 179 2.63 18.02 21.53
CA GLY A 179 2.67 17.01 20.47
C GLY A 179 3.01 15.66 21.10
N PHE A 180 4.22 15.54 21.67
CA PHE A 180 4.67 14.35 22.38
C PHE A 180 4.93 14.65 23.86
N TYR A 181 3.99 14.27 24.73
CA TYR A 181 4.17 14.35 26.18
C TYR A 181 4.85 13.08 26.71
N CYS A 182 6.18 13.07 26.68
CA CYS A 182 6.97 11.90 27.07
C CYS A 182 7.86 12.13 28.30
N SER A 183 7.86 13.30 28.95
CA SER A 183 8.73 13.56 30.12
C SER A 183 8.49 12.64 31.33
N ASN A 184 7.45 11.82 31.30
CA ASN A 184 7.20 10.78 32.28
C ASN A 184 8.17 9.60 32.18
N THR A 185 8.94 9.47 31.09
CA THR A 185 10.06 8.51 30.96
C THR A 185 11.12 8.66 32.05
N ALA A 186 11.19 9.81 32.72
CA ALA A 186 11.96 9.97 33.95
C ALA A 186 11.56 8.99 35.09
N SER A 187 10.39 8.37 34.99
CA SER A 187 9.87 7.41 35.98
C SER A 187 9.96 5.94 35.52
N GLY A 188 10.29 5.66 34.25
CA GLY A 188 10.33 4.31 33.69
C GLY A 188 10.24 4.33 32.15
N GLY A 189 10.76 3.27 31.50
CA GLY A 189 10.82 3.16 30.04
C GLY A 189 11.67 4.22 29.36
N SER A 190 11.48 4.38 28.05
CA SER A 190 12.16 5.37 27.23
C SER A 190 11.37 5.72 25.97
N VAL A 191 11.73 6.82 25.33
CA VAL A 191 11.23 7.17 23.99
C VAL A 191 12.35 7.47 23.02
N ARG A 192 12.24 6.96 21.81
CA ARG A 192 13.14 7.23 20.70
C ARG A 192 12.33 7.81 19.54
N PHE A 193 12.67 9.02 19.10
CA PHE A 193 12.11 9.65 17.92
C PHE A 193 13.09 9.51 16.76
N GLU A 194 12.62 9.02 15.62
CA GLU A 194 13.37 8.85 14.38
C GLU A 194 12.60 9.52 13.24
N ASN A 195 13.22 10.45 12.52
CA ASN A 195 12.60 11.07 11.33
C ASN A 195 11.19 11.59 11.64
N CYS A 196 11.02 12.33 12.74
CA CYS A 196 9.70 12.84 13.15
C CYS A 196 9.63 14.34 12.91
N TYR A 197 8.45 14.80 12.51
CA TYR A 197 8.15 16.20 12.31
C TYR A 197 7.15 16.70 13.34
N GLY A 198 7.34 17.91 13.86
CA GLY A 198 6.26 18.55 14.58
C GLY A 198 6.32 20.06 14.66
N LYS A 199 5.14 20.68 14.51
CA LYS A 199 5.02 22.10 14.27
C LYS A 199 3.92 22.73 15.12
N ASN A 200 4.17 23.91 15.70
CA ASN A 200 3.15 24.70 16.39
C ASN A 200 2.37 23.97 17.50
N ASN A 201 3.05 23.11 18.28
CA ASN A 201 2.46 22.46 19.44
C ASN A 201 2.59 23.38 20.68
N GLY A 202 1.46 23.78 21.26
CA GLY A 202 1.34 24.94 22.17
C GLY A 202 2.25 24.88 23.40
N VAL A 203 2.36 23.71 24.04
CA VAL A 203 3.22 23.51 25.22
C VAL A 203 4.65 23.10 24.81
N SER A 204 4.74 22.10 23.94
CA SER A 204 5.98 21.64 23.29
C SER A 204 5.74 20.53 22.27
N THR A 205 6.63 20.42 21.28
CA THR A 205 6.66 19.25 20.37
C THR A 205 7.29 18.05 21.06
N PHE A 206 8.60 18.07 21.34
CA PHE A 206 9.29 16.97 22.02
C PHE A 206 9.47 17.27 23.50
N ARG A 207 8.63 16.67 24.35
CA ARG A 207 8.76 16.78 25.81
C ARG A 207 9.32 15.49 26.39
N VAL A 208 10.57 15.52 26.85
CA VAL A 208 11.38 14.32 27.17
C VAL A 208 12.12 14.47 28.50
N ALA A 209 12.61 13.38 29.08
CA ALA A 209 13.30 13.43 30.37
C ALA A 209 14.17 12.20 30.72
N GLY A 210 13.88 11.03 30.16
CA GLY A 210 14.57 9.78 30.41
C GLY A 210 16.02 9.82 29.94
N GLY A 211 16.92 9.12 30.64
CA GLY A 211 18.34 9.06 30.24
C GLY A 211 18.61 8.21 29.01
N ASN A 212 17.63 7.40 28.62
CA ASN A 212 17.63 6.59 27.41
C ASN A 212 16.76 7.23 26.31
N ASP A 213 16.18 8.41 26.55
CA ASP A 213 15.40 9.10 25.53
C ASP A 213 16.33 9.62 24.43
N ALA A 214 15.89 9.50 23.18
CA ALA A 214 16.63 9.96 22.01
C ALA A 214 15.73 10.71 21.03
N VAL A 215 16.21 11.82 20.48
CA VAL A 215 15.60 12.56 19.37
C VAL A 215 16.59 12.56 18.21
N VAL A 216 16.28 11.87 17.11
CA VAL A 216 17.23 11.62 16.02
C VAL A 216 16.61 11.99 14.68
N ASN A 217 17.29 12.86 13.92
CA ASN A 217 16.84 13.31 12.60
C ASN A 217 15.40 13.87 12.62
N CYS A 218 15.04 14.59 13.69
CA CYS A 218 13.72 15.17 13.84
C CYS A 218 13.73 16.66 13.52
N VAL A 219 12.62 17.16 13.00
CA VAL A 219 12.43 18.59 12.74
C VAL A 219 11.28 19.10 13.59
N ALA A 220 11.50 20.18 14.34
CA ALA A 220 10.41 20.86 15.02
C ALA A 220 10.56 22.37 15.07
N TYR A 221 9.48 23.09 14.79
CA TYR A 221 9.50 24.54 14.84
C TYR A 221 8.14 25.16 15.13
N ASN A 222 8.15 26.46 15.38
CA ASN A 222 6.93 27.27 15.41
C ASN A 222 6.98 28.34 14.32
N ASP A 223 5.83 28.72 13.79
CA ASP A 223 5.67 29.82 12.85
C ASP A 223 4.29 30.51 13.03
N GLY A 224 3.78 31.13 11.97
CA GLY A 224 2.49 31.82 11.97
C GLY A 224 1.32 31.02 11.41
N THR A 225 1.43 29.70 11.20
CA THR A 225 0.32 28.88 10.71
C THR A 225 -0.87 28.95 11.69
N ASP A 226 -2.06 29.16 11.13
CA ASP A 226 -3.33 29.23 11.86
C ASP A 226 -4.12 27.95 11.59
N TYR A 227 -4.33 27.14 12.64
CA TYR A 227 -5.10 25.89 12.59
C TYR A 227 -6.62 26.11 12.80
N GLY A 228 -7.09 27.36 12.92
CA GLY A 228 -8.51 27.69 12.92
C GLY A 228 -8.99 28.47 14.14
N PRO A 229 -10.30 28.84 14.17
CA PRO A 229 -10.89 29.56 15.28
C PRO A 229 -10.94 28.71 16.55
N GLY A 230 -11.21 29.33 17.70
CA GLY A 230 -11.54 28.56 18.90
C GLY A 230 -10.38 28.07 19.75
N TRP A 231 -9.14 28.43 19.42
CA TRP A 231 -7.98 28.35 20.32
C TRP A 231 -8.11 29.19 21.61
N GLY A 232 -9.26 29.80 21.90
CA GLY A 232 -9.56 30.45 23.18
C GLY A 232 -8.70 31.70 23.48
N GLY A 233 -8.21 32.41 22.46
CA GLY A 233 -7.25 33.50 22.66
C GLY A 233 -5.88 33.02 23.16
N TYR A 234 -5.62 31.71 23.05
CA TYR A 234 -4.39 31.05 23.42
C TYR A 234 -3.51 30.90 22.17
N THR A 235 -2.91 32.02 21.76
CA THR A 235 -1.63 31.99 21.07
C THR A 235 -0.60 31.67 22.15
N GLU A 236 -0.32 30.41 22.49
CA GLU A 236 0.87 30.15 23.33
C GLU A 236 2.09 30.46 22.48
N ASP A 237 2.46 31.74 22.41
CA ASP A 237 3.76 32.28 22.04
C ASP A 237 4.87 31.78 22.98
N ALA A 238 4.82 30.50 23.36
CA ALA A 238 5.61 29.88 24.40
C ALA A 238 5.85 28.38 24.14
N GLY A 239 5.26 27.81 23.08
CA GLY A 239 5.57 26.48 22.55
C GLY A 239 7.05 26.32 22.26
N ARG A 240 7.55 25.12 22.56
CA ARG A 240 8.98 24.78 22.51
C ARG A 240 9.15 23.56 21.61
N PRO A 241 9.94 23.65 20.53
CA PRO A 241 10.32 22.46 19.78
C PRO A 241 10.88 21.36 20.67
N LEU A 242 11.79 21.70 21.60
CA LEU A 242 12.36 20.77 22.57
C LEU A 242 12.17 21.23 24.03
N TRP A 243 11.59 20.37 24.87
CA TRP A 243 11.47 20.63 26.32
C TRP A 243 11.95 19.45 27.16
N VAL A 244 13.14 19.60 27.74
CA VAL A 244 13.78 18.56 28.55
C VAL A 244 13.51 18.79 30.02
N TRP A 245 12.87 17.83 30.66
CA TRP A 245 12.55 17.84 32.09
C TRP A 245 13.64 17.20 32.94
N PRO A 246 13.65 17.41 34.28
CA PRO A 246 14.56 16.71 35.17
C PRO A 246 14.42 15.19 35.07
N GLY A 247 15.55 14.52 34.88
CA GLY A 247 15.64 13.06 34.73
C GLY A 247 17.08 12.66 34.38
N GLY A 248 17.24 11.82 33.37
CA GLY A 248 18.55 11.51 32.80
C GLY A 248 19.00 12.54 31.75
N THR A 249 20.17 12.31 31.15
CA THR A 249 20.64 13.14 30.02
C THR A 249 20.04 12.59 28.74
N VAL A 250 19.18 13.38 28.09
CA VAL A 250 18.55 13.03 26.81
C VAL A 250 19.56 13.14 25.67
N GLU A 251 19.49 12.24 24.71
CA GLU A 251 20.28 12.31 23.49
C GLU A 251 19.52 13.03 22.37
N VAL A 252 20.21 13.93 21.67
CA VAL A 252 19.70 14.61 20.48
C VAL A 252 20.75 14.49 19.38
N ARG A 253 20.38 13.98 18.21
CA ARG A 253 21.28 13.82 17.06
C ARG A 253 20.64 14.35 15.80
N ASP A 254 21.39 15.14 15.05
CA ASP A 254 21.04 15.59 13.69
C ASP A 254 19.62 16.15 13.58
N SER A 255 19.16 16.85 14.63
CA SER A 255 17.78 17.34 14.73
C SER A 255 17.72 18.85 14.63
N GLU A 256 16.63 19.35 14.07
CA GLU A 256 16.47 20.74 13.66
C GLU A 256 15.38 21.42 14.46
N PHE A 257 15.75 22.50 15.18
CA PHE A 257 14.82 23.23 16.04
C PHE A 257 14.78 24.72 15.76
N ALA A 258 13.61 25.28 15.48
CA ALA A 258 13.43 26.72 15.35
C ALA A 258 12.31 27.27 16.24
N ALA A 259 12.61 28.35 16.97
CA ALA A 259 11.63 28.99 17.83
C ALA A 259 10.55 29.76 17.04
N GLY A 260 10.86 30.17 15.80
CA GLY A 260 10.02 31.11 15.05
C GLY A 260 9.85 32.44 15.78
N SER A 261 8.60 32.91 15.88
CA SER A 261 8.24 34.10 16.65
C SER A 261 8.21 33.86 18.17
N TYR A 262 8.43 32.62 18.62
CA TYR A 262 8.25 32.21 20.01
C TYR A 262 9.58 32.38 20.77
N PRO A 263 9.56 32.51 22.12
CA PRO A 263 10.74 32.83 22.90
C PRO A 263 11.85 31.77 22.85
N TYR A 264 11.51 30.49 22.78
CA TYR A 264 12.49 29.42 22.98
C TYR A 264 12.38 28.29 21.94
N ALA A 265 13.52 27.94 21.33
CA ALA A 265 13.65 26.75 20.50
C ALA A 265 13.87 25.49 21.36
N ALA A 266 14.52 25.66 22.52
CA ALA A 266 14.69 24.58 23.48
C ALA A 266 14.67 25.08 24.92
N VAL A 267 14.20 24.24 25.84
CA VAL A 267 14.19 24.53 27.28
C VAL A 267 14.72 23.33 28.06
N MET A 268 15.76 23.56 28.85
CA MET A 268 16.24 22.66 29.88
C MET A 268 15.61 23.08 31.21
N ARG A 269 14.56 22.37 31.63
CA ARG A 269 13.80 22.74 32.83
C ARG A 269 14.55 22.35 34.09
N ASN A 270 14.83 23.31 34.96
CA ASN A 270 15.56 23.09 36.21
C ASN A 270 16.90 22.36 35.97
N SER A 271 17.00 21.09 36.42
CA SER A 271 18.16 20.22 36.23
C SER A 271 18.06 19.29 35.02
N GLY A 272 17.09 19.49 34.13
CA GLY A 272 17.01 18.78 32.86
C GLY A 272 18.29 18.96 32.05
N SER A 273 18.72 17.90 31.36
CA SER A 273 19.98 17.90 30.62
C SER A 273 19.84 17.12 29.32
N ALA A 274 20.51 17.61 28.27
CA ALA A 274 20.59 16.93 27.00
C ALA A 274 21.98 17.09 26.38
N ARG A 275 22.36 16.14 25.53
CA ARG A 275 23.52 16.23 24.65
C ARG A 275 23.04 16.25 23.21
N MET A 276 23.32 17.34 22.52
CA MET A 276 23.01 17.51 21.11
C MET A 276 24.28 17.42 20.26
N THR A 277 24.26 16.58 19.24
CA THR A 277 25.34 16.42 18.24
C THR A 277 24.75 16.59 16.85
N GLY A 278 25.33 17.46 16.01
CA GLY A 278 24.77 17.75 14.68
C GLY A 278 23.45 18.55 14.71
N GLY A 279 22.86 18.76 13.53
CA GLY A 279 21.64 19.55 13.33
C GLY A 279 21.80 21.03 13.70
N ALA A 280 20.70 21.73 13.96
CA ALA A 280 20.73 23.15 14.31
C ALA A 280 19.67 23.59 15.32
N ILE A 281 19.96 24.71 15.98
CA ILE A 281 19.00 25.44 16.82
C ILE A 281 18.96 26.92 16.40
N GLN A 282 17.81 27.37 15.91
CA GLN A 282 17.51 28.79 15.69
C GLN A 282 16.53 29.33 16.73
N GLY A 283 17.03 30.15 17.65
CA GLY A 283 16.23 30.79 18.69
C GLY A 283 16.89 30.70 20.06
N GLN A 284 16.23 31.23 21.10
CA GLN A 284 16.81 31.17 22.44
C GLN A 284 16.71 29.76 23.03
N VAL A 285 17.69 29.41 23.87
CA VAL A 285 17.61 28.22 24.71
C VAL A 285 17.61 28.60 26.17
N GLN A 286 16.64 28.10 26.90
CA GLN A 286 16.50 28.36 28.33
C GLN A 286 17.17 27.25 29.15
N GLY A 287 17.87 27.63 30.21
CA GLY A 287 18.58 26.69 31.10
C GLY A 287 19.98 26.34 30.61
N SER A 288 20.78 25.73 31.48
CA SER A 288 22.21 25.48 31.25
C SER A 288 22.56 24.01 30.98
N GLY A 289 21.56 23.12 30.95
CA GLY A 289 21.76 21.67 30.86
C GLY A 289 22.02 21.11 29.46
N LEU A 290 22.02 21.96 28.41
CA LEU A 290 22.22 21.52 27.03
C LEU A 290 23.70 21.60 26.66
N GLN A 291 24.29 20.43 26.40
CA GLN A 291 25.62 20.28 25.82
C GLN A 291 25.49 20.19 24.29
N ARG A 292 26.35 20.87 23.54
CA ARG A 292 26.30 20.93 22.07
C ARG A 292 27.64 20.57 21.45
N SER A 293 27.61 19.75 20.40
CA SER A 293 28.72 19.45 19.49
C SER A 293 28.22 19.62 18.06
N ASP A 294 28.93 20.38 17.23
CA ASP A 294 28.62 20.51 15.79
C ASP A 294 27.18 20.95 15.49
N VAL A 295 26.59 21.74 16.40
CA VAL A 295 25.22 22.26 16.26
C VAL A 295 25.26 23.63 15.57
N SER A 296 24.59 23.73 14.43
CA SER A 296 24.40 24.93 13.62
C SER A 296 23.36 25.89 14.21
N SER A 297 23.26 27.10 13.66
CA SER A 297 22.19 28.09 13.97
C SER A 297 21.19 28.28 12.83
N SER A 298 21.31 27.49 11.78
CA SER A 298 20.54 27.56 10.53
C SER A 298 19.91 26.19 10.30
N PRO A 299 18.74 25.94 10.89
CA PRO A 299 18.06 24.67 10.74
C PRO A 299 17.49 24.52 9.33
N ASP A 300 17.57 23.31 8.81
CA ASP A 300 16.70 22.88 7.73
C ASP A 300 15.33 22.55 8.34
N LEU A 301 14.28 23.19 7.84
CA LEU A 301 12.92 23.03 8.33
C LEU A 301 12.06 22.22 7.36
N SER A 302 12.69 21.59 6.36
CA SER A 302 12.06 20.60 5.50
C SER A 302 11.48 19.43 6.32
N LEU A 303 10.48 18.76 5.76
CA LEU A 303 9.96 17.52 6.34
C LEU A 303 11.04 16.43 6.21
N PRO A 304 11.37 15.69 7.29
CA PRO A 304 12.22 14.51 7.16
C PRO A 304 11.63 13.51 6.18
N GLN A 305 12.49 12.82 5.43
CA GLN A 305 12.08 11.79 4.47
C GLN A 305 11.23 10.69 5.13
N GLY A 306 10.18 10.26 4.43
CA GLY A 306 9.22 9.25 4.87
C GLY A 306 8.20 9.73 5.90
N VAL A 307 8.23 11.01 6.30
CA VAL A 307 7.18 11.57 7.17
C VAL A 307 5.94 11.85 6.34
N PRO A 308 4.76 11.30 6.69
CA PRO A 308 3.54 11.54 5.93
C PRO A 308 3.13 13.00 6.02
N THR A 309 2.67 13.57 4.91
CA THR A 309 2.22 14.96 4.79
C THR A 309 0.70 15.11 4.94
N SER A 310 -0.05 14.02 4.84
CA SER A 310 -1.51 13.99 5.05
C SER A 310 -1.98 12.75 5.83
N ALA A 311 -3.23 12.80 6.32
CA ALA A 311 -3.86 11.67 6.99
C ALA A 311 -4.01 10.46 6.05
N ARG A 312 -4.47 10.71 4.81
CA ARG A 312 -4.68 9.64 3.83
C ARG A 312 -3.37 9.00 3.39
N GLU A 313 -2.31 9.78 3.17
CA GLU A 313 -0.95 9.27 2.89
C GLU A 313 -0.44 8.36 4.02
N ALA A 314 -0.60 8.79 5.27
CA ALA A 314 -0.27 7.93 6.40
C ALA A 314 -1.11 6.65 6.41
N ALA A 315 -2.42 6.74 6.18
CA ALA A 315 -3.33 5.60 6.23
C ALA A 315 -3.04 4.56 5.12
N ALA A 316 -2.76 5.02 3.90
CA ALA A 316 -2.39 4.18 2.76
C ALA A 316 -1.03 3.49 2.95
N GLY A 317 -0.15 4.05 3.76
CA GLY A 317 1.19 3.50 3.93
C GLY A 317 2.17 3.90 2.83
N GLY A 318 1.71 4.66 1.83
CA GLY A 318 2.51 5.30 0.80
C GLY A 318 3.43 6.35 1.40
N SER A 319 4.58 5.90 1.90
CA SER A 319 5.67 6.78 2.33
C SER A 319 6.74 6.89 1.25
N ASP A 320 6.38 6.73 -0.01
CA ASP A 320 7.25 7.02 -1.15
C ASP A 320 6.46 7.78 -2.21
N SER A 321 6.45 9.10 -2.07
CA SER A 321 6.26 10.00 -3.20
C SER A 321 6.72 11.41 -2.82
N SER A 322 7.76 11.85 -3.52
CA SER A 322 8.29 13.22 -3.56
C SER A 322 9.25 13.67 -2.43
N ALA A 323 10.47 13.15 -2.45
CA ALA A 323 11.63 13.95 -2.02
C ALA A 323 12.87 13.57 -2.83
N GLY A 324 13.39 14.53 -3.61
CA GLY A 324 14.61 14.39 -4.40
C GLY A 324 15.74 13.75 -3.58
N ARG A 325 16.17 12.58 -4.04
CA ARG A 325 17.18 11.74 -3.38
C ARG A 325 18.55 12.43 -3.42
N SER A 326 19.20 12.42 -2.26
CA SER A 326 20.64 12.57 -2.13
C SER A 326 21.33 11.29 -2.64
N ASP A 327 22.40 11.47 -3.42
CA ASP A 327 23.20 10.46 -4.17
C ASP A 327 23.79 9.26 -3.38
N ASP A 328 23.07 8.56 -2.49
CA ASP A 328 23.62 7.38 -1.78
C ASP A 328 22.65 6.18 -1.57
N ASP A 329 21.42 6.25 -2.11
CA ASP A 329 20.50 5.09 -2.24
C ASP A 329 19.94 5.05 -3.68
N GLU A 330 20.81 5.02 -4.69
CA GLU A 330 20.34 4.76 -6.06
C GLU A 330 19.94 3.28 -6.15
N LEU A 331 18.71 3.00 -6.61
CA LEU A 331 18.32 1.63 -6.94
C LEU A 331 19.36 1.02 -7.88
N PRO A 332 19.77 -0.24 -7.63
CA PRO A 332 21.02 -0.81 -8.10
C PRO A 332 21.09 -0.98 -9.61
N HIS A 333 19.94 -1.13 -10.27
CA HIS A 333 19.84 -1.36 -11.70
C HIS A 333 19.37 -0.11 -12.44
N VAL A 334 19.81 0.04 -13.68
CA VAL A 334 19.37 1.10 -14.59
C VAL A 334 18.85 0.48 -15.88
N LEU A 335 17.62 0.81 -16.24
CA LEU A 335 17.05 0.54 -17.55
C LEU A 335 17.00 1.84 -18.35
N LEU A 336 17.59 1.86 -19.54
CA LEU A 336 17.66 3.03 -20.42
C LEU A 336 17.05 2.69 -21.77
N PHE A 337 16.09 3.51 -22.19
CA PHE A 337 15.50 3.51 -23.53
C PHE A 337 16.12 4.66 -24.32
N ASP A 338 16.94 4.33 -25.32
CA ASP A 338 17.55 5.28 -26.25
C ASP A 338 16.76 5.28 -27.56
N GLY A 339 15.90 6.27 -27.73
CA GLY A 339 15.08 6.38 -28.94
C GLY A 339 15.90 6.75 -30.18
N ASP A 340 15.34 6.49 -31.36
CA ASP A 340 15.97 6.75 -32.66
C ASP A 340 15.27 7.88 -33.43
N GLU A 341 16.04 8.67 -34.19
CA GLU A 341 15.48 9.79 -34.98
C GLU A 341 14.61 9.35 -36.17
N SER A 342 14.61 8.06 -36.51
CA SER A 342 13.87 7.50 -37.63
C SER A 342 12.37 7.29 -37.35
N ASP A 343 11.99 6.91 -36.13
CA ASP A 343 10.58 6.75 -35.74
C ASP A 343 10.39 6.77 -34.21
N VAL A 344 9.13 6.90 -33.77
CA VAL A 344 8.74 6.82 -32.35
C VAL A 344 8.73 5.36 -31.91
N SER A 345 9.21 5.09 -30.70
CA SER A 345 9.08 3.78 -30.04
C SER A 345 8.24 3.90 -28.78
N ARG A 346 7.39 2.89 -28.53
CA ARG A 346 6.64 2.73 -27.29
C ARG A 346 7.22 1.57 -26.51
N TYR A 347 7.30 1.69 -25.20
CA TYR A 347 7.79 0.61 -24.36
C TYR A 347 6.88 0.39 -23.16
N GLU A 348 6.88 -0.84 -22.68
CA GLU A 348 6.26 -1.26 -21.44
C GLU A 348 7.20 -2.24 -20.74
N PHE A 349 7.36 -2.13 -19.43
CA PHE A 349 8.11 -3.11 -18.65
C PHE A 349 7.57 -3.25 -17.24
N VAL A 350 7.79 -4.42 -16.65
CA VAL A 350 7.44 -4.75 -15.27
C VAL A 350 8.70 -5.21 -14.53
N VAL A 351 8.86 -4.76 -13.29
CA VAL A 351 9.90 -5.24 -12.37
C VAL A 351 9.29 -5.84 -11.11
N ASP A 352 9.97 -6.80 -10.50
CA ASP A 352 9.55 -7.42 -9.23
C ASP A 352 9.89 -6.57 -7.98
N GLY A 353 10.41 -5.37 -8.19
CA GLY A 353 10.93 -4.44 -7.19
C GLY A 353 10.45 -2.99 -7.36
N GLU A 354 11.09 -2.06 -6.65
CA GLU A 354 10.82 -0.63 -6.77
C GLU A 354 11.39 -0.08 -8.08
N VAL A 355 10.65 0.82 -8.75
CA VAL A 355 11.12 1.53 -9.95
C VAL A 355 10.83 3.02 -9.85
N GLU A 356 11.81 3.84 -10.25
CA GLU A 356 11.68 5.29 -10.32
C GLU A 356 12.28 5.87 -11.62
N PRO A 357 11.73 6.97 -12.17
CA PRO A 357 12.36 7.67 -13.29
C PRO A 357 13.73 8.24 -12.91
N ALA A 358 14.67 8.21 -13.85
CA ALA A 358 16.05 8.61 -13.65
C ALA A 358 16.55 9.54 -14.76
N THR A 359 17.61 10.29 -14.47
CA THR A 359 18.30 11.17 -15.46
C THR A 359 19.57 10.54 -16.03
N HIS A 360 19.66 9.21 -16.02
CA HIS A 360 20.85 8.47 -16.46
C HIS A 360 21.17 8.72 -17.94
N ASP A 361 22.46 8.82 -18.28
CA ASP A 361 22.97 9.12 -19.63
C ASP A 361 22.30 10.31 -20.36
N GLY A 362 21.81 11.29 -19.60
CA GLY A 362 21.15 12.48 -20.15
C GLY A 362 19.67 12.30 -20.49
N ALA A 363 19.04 11.21 -20.02
CA ALA A 363 17.60 11.02 -20.05
C ALA A 363 16.86 12.13 -19.28
N THR A 364 15.65 12.42 -19.73
CA THR A 364 14.75 13.38 -19.08
C THR A 364 13.73 12.64 -18.22
N ILE A 365 13.36 13.24 -17.09
CA ILE A 365 12.23 12.75 -16.29
C ILE A 365 10.97 13.46 -16.77
N ASP A 366 9.95 12.68 -17.13
CA ASP A 366 8.60 13.18 -17.34
C ASP A 366 7.81 13.07 -16.04
N GLU A 367 7.24 14.19 -15.59
CA GLU A 367 6.43 14.24 -14.36
C GLU A 367 5.05 13.58 -14.57
N GLU A 368 4.66 13.32 -15.82
CA GLU A 368 3.43 12.61 -16.19
C GLU A 368 3.65 11.10 -16.37
N THR A 369 4.86 10.55 -16.15
CA THR A 369 5.09 9.11 -16.19
C THR A 369 4.32 8.41 -15.07
N GLU A 370 3.36 7.59 -15.47
CA GLU A 370 2.58 6.74 -14.56
C GLU A 370 3.38 5.44 -14.29
N ILE A 371 3.52 5.13 -13.00
CA ILE A 371 4.11 3.89 -12.50
C ILE A 371 3.10 3.29 -11.54
N GLU A 372 2.64 2.09 -11.85
CA GLU A 372 1.63 1.37 -11.07
C GLU A 372 2.16 -0.03 -10.78
N ASP A 373 2.37 -0.36 -9.50
CA ASP A 373 2.84 -1.66 -9.03
C ASP A 373 4.06 -2.24 -9.78
N GLY A 374 5.05 -1.39 -10.07
CA GLY A 374 6.27 -1.82 -10.79
C GLY A 374 6.13 -1.87 -12.31
N THR A 375 4.95 -1.56 -12.84
CA THR A 375 4.67 -1.47 -14.28
C THR A 375 4.90 -0.04 -14.76
N VAL A 376 5.61 0.11 -15.89
CA VAL A 376 5.94 1.41 -16.49
C VAL A 376 5.58 1.41 -17.97
N TYR A 377 4.88 2.45 -18.39
CA TYR A 377 4.58 2.74 -19.80
C TYR A 377 5.33 3.98 -20.25
N GLY A 378 5.86 3.98 -21.47
CA GLY A 378 6.46 5.20 -22.00
C GLY A 378 6.71 5.20 -23.50
N VAL A 379 7.24 6.34 -23.96
CA VAL A 379 7.42 6.64 -25.37
C VAL A 379 8.70 7.44 -25.57
N VAL A 380 9.57 6.97 -26.47
CA VAL A 380 10.81 7.66 -26.87
C VAL A 380 10.82 7.93 -28.37
N ALA A 381 11.44 9.03 -28.80
CA ALA A 381 11.76 9.30 -30.21
C ALA A 381 13.22 9.75 -30.34
N ASP A 382 13.52 11.04 -30.58
CA ASP A 382 14.91 11.53 -30.59
C ASP A 382 15.47 11.86 -29.19
N TRP A 383 14.86 11.30 -28.13
CA TRP A 383 15.23 11.48 -26.73
C TRP A 383 15.37 10.13 -26.00
N LYS A 384 15.84 10.22 -24.75
CA LYS A 384 16.10 9.08 -23.88
C LYS A 384 15.23 9.15 -22.64
N ASP A 385 14.74 7.99 -22.22
CA ASP A 385 14.09 7.78 -20.92
C ASP A 385 14.90 6.76 -20.12
N ALA A 386 15.06 6.99 -18.82
CA ALA A 386 15.79 6.07 -17.96
C ALA A 386 15.04 5.84 -16.67
N PHE A 387 15.20 4.64 -16.12
CA PHE A 387 14.59 4.21 -14.87
C PHE A 387 15.65 3.54 -14.01
N ARG A 388 15.58 3.81 -12.70
CA ARG A 388 16.33 3.10 -11.69
C ARG A 388 15.39 2.12 -11.01
N PHE A 389 15.84 0.89 -10.82
CA PHE A 389 15.02 -0.13 -10.19
C PHE A 389 15.84 -1.12 -9.35
N ASP A 390 15.18 -1.78 -8.41
CA ASP A 390 15.69 -2.98 -7.76
C ASP A 390 14.91 -4.22 -8.19
N GLY A 391 15.44 -5.41 -7.91
CA GLY A 391 14.85 -6.64 -8.39
C GLY A 391 15.26 -7.01 -9.82
N GLU A 392 14.42 -7.79 -10.49
CA GLU A 392 14.61 -8.27 -11.87
C GLU A 392 13.50 -7.72 -12.78
N VAL A 393 13.81 -7.55 -14.07
CA VAL A 393 12.81 -7.19 -15.10
C VAL A 393 12.04 -8.47 -15.44
N GLU A 394 10.74 -8.47 -15.16
CA GLU A 394 9.86 -9.61 -15.42
C GLU A 394 9.38 -9.63 -16.87
N THR A 395 8.97 -8.48 -17.40
CA THR A 395 8.52 -8.30 -18.79
C THR A 395 9.14 -7.03 -19.37
N LEU A 396 9.44 -7.04 -20.67
CA LEU A 396 9.93 -5.88 -21.40
C LEU A 396 9.46 -5.95 -22.85
N THR A 397 8.71 -4.96 -23.30
CA THR A 397 8.29 -4.83 -24.70
C THR A 397 8.72 -3.48 -25.25
N VAL A 398 9.12 -3.47 -26.52
CA VAL A 398 9.43 -2.24 -27.26
C VAL A 398 8.87 -2.35 -28.66
N ASP A 399 7.89 -1.51 -28.97
CA ASP A 399 7.35 -1.32 -30.32
C ASP A 399 8.01 -0.10 -30.95
N GLY A 400 9.06 -0.33 -31.75
CA GLY A 400 9.77 0.70 -32.50
C GLY A 400 11.30 0.54 -32.53
N PRO A 401 12.03 1.47 -33.15
CA PRO A 401 13.48 1.36 -33.35
C PRO A 401 14.37 1.65 -32.11
N ALA A 402 13.81 1.88 -30.92
CA ALA A 402 14.58 2.23 -29.73
C ALA A 402 15.54 1.11 -29.30
N THR A 403 16.71 1.51 -28.80
CA THR A 403 17.70 0.60 -28.21
C THR A 403 17.50 0.56 -26.69
N VAL A 404 17.44 -0.64 -26.11
CA VAL A 404 17.32 -0.82 -24.65
C VAL A 404 18.66 -1.23 -24.05
N LEU A 405 19.05 -0.56 -22.96
CA LEU A 405 20.24 -0.91 -22.19
C LEU A 405 19.86 -1.21 -20.74
N LEU A 406 20.25 -2.38 -20.25
CA LEU A 406 20.18 -2.76 -18.85
C LEU A 406 21.59 -2.71 -18.25
N ASP A 407 21.78 -1.88 -17.23
CA ASP A 407 23.09 -1.62 -16.60
C ASP A 407 24.21 -1.23 -17.58
N GLY A 408 23.82 -0.58 -18.69
CA GLY A 408 24.71 -0.14 -19.75
C GLY A 408 25.12 -1.24 -20.74
N GLU A 409 24.53 -2.42 -20.66
CA GLU A 409 24.64 -3.49 -21.66
C GLU A 409 23.35 -3.50 -22.51
N GLU A 410 23.50 -3.53 -23.83
CA GLU A 410 22.37 -3.63 -24.76
C GLU A 410 21.70 -5.00 -24.60
N VAL A 411 20.38 -4.99 -24.39
CA VAL A 411 19.57 -6.20 -24.20
C VAL A 411 18.51 -6.30 -25.28
N ASP A 412 18.11 -7.53 -25.58
CA ASP A 412 17.01 -7.83 -26.50
C ASP A 412 15.69 -7.94 -25.69
N PRO A 413 14.68 -7.08 -25.92
CA PRO A 413 13.39 -7.17 -25.23
C PRO A 413 12.77 -8.57 -25.26
N ASP A 414 12.97 -9.33 -26.34
CA ASP A 414 12.42 -10.69 -26.54
C ASP A 414 13.04 -11.75 -25.59
N GLU A 415 14.05 -11.39 -24.80
CA GLU A 415 14.64 -12.22 -23.74
C GLU A 415 13.91 -12.10 -22.39
N PHE A 416 12.98 -11.16 -22.24
CA PHE A 416 12.20 -10.92 -21.03
C PHE A 416 10.74 -11.33 -21.22
N GLY A 417 10.07 -11.69 -20.13
CA GLY A 417 8.73 -12.30 -20.16
C GLY A 417 8.74 -13.77 -19.76
N GLU A 418 7.58 -14.43 -19.85
CA GLU A 418 7.50 -15.86 -19.57
C GLU A 418 8.40 -16.64 -20.53
N GLU A 419 9.16 -17.62 -20.02
CA GLU A 419 9.86 -18.54 -20.91
C GLU A 419 8.82 -19.24 -21.81
N LEU A 420 8.98 -19.10 -23.13
CA LEU A 420 8.17 -19.75 -24.15
C LEU A 420 8.94 -20.95 -24.74
N PRO A 421 9.08 -22.08 -24.00
CA PRO A 421 9.97 -23.17 -24.38
C PRO A 421 9.50 -23.96 -25.60
N HIS A 422 8.23 -23.80 -26.01
CA HIS A 422 7.64 -24.59 -27.08
C HIS A 422 7.52 -23.78 -28.37
N THR A 423 7.73 -24.44 -29.50
CA THR A 423 7.53 -23.86 -30.83
C THR A 423 6.32 -24.50 -31.51
N LEU A 424 5.38 -23.67 -31.98
CA LEU A 424 4.26 -24.10 -32.81
C LEU A 424 4.44 -23.58 -34.23
N THR A 425 4.22 -24.41 -35.23
CA THR A 425 4.27 -24.00 -36.64
C THR A 425 3.02 -24.44 -37.39
N VAL A 426 2.45 -23.52 -38.17
CA VAL A 426 1.32 -23.78 -39.08
C VAL A 426 1.78 -23.62 -40.52
N GLU A 427 1.75 -24.70 -41.30
CA GLU A 427 2.16 -24.73 -42.72
C GLU A 427 0.93 -24.89 -43.63
N GLY A 428 0.66 -23.88 -44.46
CA GLY A 428 -0.40 -23.94 -45.46
C GLY A 428 -0.08 -24.89 -46.62
N ARG A 429 -1.11 -25.53 -47.21
CA ARG A 429 -0.98 -26.50 -48.32
C ARG A 429 -1.39 -25.96 -49.69
N GLY A 430 -1.44 -24.64 -49.85
CA GLY A 430 -1.72 -23.94 -51.11
C GLY A 430 -3.18 -23.57 -51.36
N GLU A 431 -4.07 -23.91 -50.42
CA GLU A 431 -5.41 -23.34 -50.32
C GLU A 431 -5.44 -22.36 -49.14
N PRO A 432 -6.12 -21.19 -49.26
CA PRO A 432 -6.27 -20.28 -48.13
C PRO A 432 -6.89 -21.02 -46.95
N THR A 433 -6.16 -21.03 -45.84
CA THR A 433 -6.50 -21.79 -44.63
C THR A 433 -6.50 -20.86 -43.44
N SER A 434 -7.64 -20.71 -42.76
CA SER A 434 -7.76 -19.94 -41.52
C SER A 434 -7.74 -20.86 -40.31
N TYR A 435 -7.10 -20.41 -39.24
CA TYR A 435 -6.95 -21.18 -38.02
C TYR A 435 -7.05 -20.32 -36.76
N GLU A 436 -7.43 -20.97 -35.67
CA GLU A 436 -7.42 -20.46 -34.31
C GLU A 436 -6.68 -21.47 -33.42
N ILE A 437 -5.80 -20.99 -32.54
CA ILE A 437 -5.01 -21.82 -31.64
C ILE A 437 -5.00 -21.17 -30.27
N THR A 438 -5.27 -21.97 -29.24
CA THR A 438 -5.25 -21.53 -27.83
C THR A 438 -4.29 -22.38 -27.01
N VAL A 439 -3.58 -21.74 -26.09
CA VAL A 439 -2.70 -22.37 -25.10
C VAL A 439 -3.19 -22.05 -23.68
N ASP A 440 -2.74 -22.83 -22.69
CA ASP A 440 -2.98 -22.52 -21.26
C ASP A 440 -1.95 -21.54 -20.66
N GLY A 441 -0.94 -21.13 -21.45
CA GLY A 441 0.03 -20.10 -21.12
C GLY A 441 -0.03 -18.91 -22.09
N THR A 442 1.14 -18.33 -22.39
CA THR A 442 1.30 -17.21 -23.33
C THR A 442 1.72 -17.72 -24.71
N ILE A 443 1.24 -17.12 -25.80
CA ILE A 443 1.64 -17.43 -27.18
C ILE A 443 1.98 -16.15 -27.96
N GLU A 444 3.13 -16.17 -28.62
CA GLU A 444 3.66 -15.03 -29.38
C GLU A 444 4.14 -15.46 -30.77
N PHE A 445 4.10 -14.54 -31.72
CA PHE A 445 4.56 -14.78 -33.08
C PHE A 445 6.10 -14.81 -33.15
N ASP A 446 6.67 -15.82 -33.80
CA ASP A 446 8.11 -16.07 -33.94
C ASP A 446 8.56 -15.87 -35.40
N GLY A 447 8.46 -14.63 -35.87
CA GLY A 447 8.79 -14.26 -37.26
C GLY A 447 9.54 -12.94 -37.37
N ALA A 448 10.49 -12.88 -38.31
CA ALA A 448 11.40 -11.74 -38.49
C ALA A 448 10.79 -10.50 -39.16
N GLU A 449 9.55 -10.59 -39.64
CA GLU A 449 8.77 -9.47 -40.19
C GLU A 449 7.35 -9.62 -39.64
N ASP A 450 6.81 -8.54 -39.06
CA ASP A 450 5.40 -8.43 -38.71
C ASP A 450 4.59 -8.78 -39.96
N PRO A 451 3.72 -9.81 -39.95
CA PRO A 451 3.10 -10.29 -41.17
C PRO A 451 2.31 -9.16 -41.82
N ASP A 452 2.78 -8.72 -42.99
CA ASP A 452 2.15 -7.67 -43.83
C ASP A 452 0.65 -7.93 -44.11
N ASP A 453 0.15 -9.16 -43.85
CA ASP A 453 -1.25 -9.54 -43.92
C ASP A 453 -1.62 -10.52 -42.76
N GLU A 454 -2.32 -10.00 -41.74
CA GLU A 454 -3.34 -10.70 -40.92
C GLU A 454 -2.92 -11.89 -40.02
N ALA A 455 -1.86 -11.77 -39.22
CA ALA A 455 -1.84 -12.46 -37.93
C ALA A 455 -2.36 -11.50 -36.87
N THR A 456 -3.53 -11.78 -36.30
CA THR A 456 -4.06 -11.01 -35.19
C THR A 456 -3.95 -11.89 -33.96
N THR A 457 -2.97 -11.63 -33.10
CA THR A 457 -3.04 -12.10 -31.71
C THR A 457 -4.23 -11.39 -31.08
N VAL A 458 -5.26 -12.14 -30.66
CA VAL A 458 -6.51 -11.56 -30.14
C VAL A 458 -6.46 -11.45 -28.62
N SER A 459 -5.65 -12.28 -27.96
CA SER A 459 -5.41 -12.27 -26.52
C SER A 459 -4.12 -13.05 -26.23
N GLY A 460 -3.40 -12.75 -25.15
CA GLY A 460 -2.07 -13.32 -24.84
C GLY A 460 -1.95 -14.85 -24.86
N SER A 461 -3.07 -15.58 -24.84
CA SER A 461 -3.14 -17.05 -24.92
C SER A 461 -3.76 -17.61 -26.22
N THR A 462 -4.20 -16.76 -27.16
CA THR A 462 -4.90 -17.17 -28.39
C THR A 462 -4.44 -16.43 -29.64
N VAL A 463 -4.14 -17.20 -30.69
CA VAL A 463 -3.78 -16.71 -32.03
C VAL A 463 -4.87 -17.02 -33.04
N GLN A 464 -5.26 -16.03 -33.84
CA GLN A 464 -6.07 -16.22 -35.04
C GLN A 464 -5.32 -15.69 -36.28
N SER A 465 -5.17 -16.53 -37.30
CA SER A 465 -4.54 -16.09 -38.55
C SER A 465 -4.93 -16.97 -39.74
N SER A 466 -4.37 -16.67 -40.91
CA SER A 466 -4.51 -17.46 -42.12
C SER A 466 -3.19 -17.70 -42.84
N VAL A 467 -3.08 -18.86 -43.49
CA VAL A 467 -1.93 -19.24 -44.33
C VAL A 467 -2.42 -19.81 -45.66
N THR A 468 -1.68 -19.58 -46.74
CA THR A 468 -1.94 -20.23 -48.04
C THR A 468 -0.78 -21.16 -48.42
N ASP A 469 0.35 -20.61 -48.85
CA ASP A 469 1.58 -21.35 -49.20
C ASP A 469 2.73 -21.11 -48.20
N ALA A 470 2.50 -20.25 -47.20
CA ALA A 470 3.48 -19.84 -46.21
C ALA A 470 3.41 -20.68 -44.93
N SER A 471 4.48 -20.60 -44.14
CA SER A 471 4.53 -21.13 -42.78
C SER A 471 4.59 -19.99 -41.78
N GLN A 472 3.79 -20.07 -40.72
CA GLN A 472 3.88 -19.18 -39.57
C GLN A 472 4.39 -19.96 -38.37
N SER A 473 5.26 -19.34 -37.57
CA SER A 473 5.81 -19.94 -36.34
C SER A 473 5.45 -19.07 -35.14
N PHE A 474 5.25 -19.72 -34.01
CA PHE A 474 4.89 -19.12 -32.74
C PHE A 474 5.72 -19.75 -31.63
N ARG A 475 6.08 -18.98 -30.61
CA ARG A 475 6.59 -19.52 -29.34
C ARG A 475 5.47 -19.49 -28.31
N PHE A 476 5.40 -20.50 -27.45
CA PHE A 476 4.40 -20.51 -26.38
C PHE A 476 4.91 -21.16 -25.08
N SER A 477 4.29 -20.79 -23.97
CA SER A 477 4.41 -21.45 -22.66
C SER A 477 3.21 -22.36 -22.40
N GLY A 478 3.39 -23.37 -21.55
CA GLY A 478 2.30 -24.28 -21.19
C GLY A 478 1.99 -25.34 -22.26
N THR A 479 0.71 -25.65 -22.44
CA THR A 479 0.22 -26.66 -23.38
C THR A 479 -0.84 -26.11 -24.32
N VAL A 480 -0.85 -26.61 -25.56
CA VAL A 480 -1.92 -26.29 -26.52
C VAL A 480 -3.21 -26.94 -26.05
N THR A 481 -4.24 -26.13 -25.85
CA THR A 481 -5.56 -26.56 -25.37
C THR A 481 -6.56 -26.70 -26.50
N ASP A 482 -6.45 -25.86 -27.54
CA ASP A 482 -7.35 -25.85 -28.70
C ASP A 482 -6.59 -25.59 -30.01
N VAL A 483 -6.98 -26.32 -31.07
CA VAL A 483 -6.48 -26.11 -32.43
C VAL A 483 -7.66 -26.27 -33.40
N ALA A 484 -8.17 -25.15 -33.91
CA ALA A 484 -9.27 -25.14 -34.86
C ALA A 484 -8.78 -24.71 -36.25
N ILE A 485 -8.93 -25.58 -37.24
CA ILE A 485 -8.81 -25.20 -38.67
C ILE A 485 -10.22 -24.84 -39.16
N ILE A 486 -10.47 -23.56 -39.38
CA ILE A 486 -11.80 -23.01 -39.67
C ILE A 486 -12.18 -23.26 -41.13
N GLU A 487 -11.28 -22.95 -42.06
CA GLU A 487 -11.39 -23.24 -43.48
C GLU A 487 -10.04 -23.70 -44.01
N GLY A 488 -10.01 -24.65 -44.96
CA GLY A 488 -8.78 -25.09 -45.63
C GLY A 488 -8.09 -26.33 -45.02
N GLU A 489 -6.83 -26.55 -45.39
CA GLU A 489 -5.99 -27.65 -44.91
C GLU A 489 -4.59 -27.10 -44.58
N ALA A 490 -4.19 -27.23 -43.31
CA ALA A 490 -2.86 -26.90 -42.82
C ALA A 490 -2.25 -28.08 -42.06
N VAL A 491 -0.93 -28.12 -42.00
CA VAL A 491 -0.20 -29.00 -41.08
C VAL A 491 0.26 -28.18 -39.89
N VAL A 492 -0.09 -28.65 -38.69
CA VAL A 492 0.30 -28.04 -37.43
C VAL A 492 1.35 -28.91 -36.77
N THR A 493 2.46 -28.31 -36.33
CA THR A 493 3.52 -29.01 -35.60
C THR A 493 3.81 -28.32 -34.28
N ILE A 494 4.00 -29.09 -33.21
CA ILE A 494 4.51 -28.62 -31.91
C ILE A 494 5.90 -29.22 -31.70
N ASP A 495 6.89 -28.39 -31.41
CA ASP A 495 8.30 -28.76 -31.23
C ASP A 495 8.86 -29.61 -32.40
N GLY A 496 8.33 -29.38 -33.60
CA GLY A 496 8.67 -30.11 -34.83
C GLY A 496 8.00 -31.48 -34.98
N GLU A 497 7.09 -31.87 -34.09
CA GLU A 497 6.24 -33.05 -34.20
C GLU A 497 4.86 -32.66 -34.76
N GLU A 498 4.44 -33.28 -35.86
CA GLU A 498 3.11 -33.07 -36.45
C GLU A 498 2.03 -33.61 -35.51
N ILE A 499 1.05 -32.75 -35.22
CA ILE A 499 -0.13 -33.09 -34.41
C ILE A 499 -1.35 -33.25 -35.31
N ASP A 500 -2.35 -33.98 -34.83
CA ASP A 500 -3.67 -34.03 -35.44
C ASP A 500 -4.55 -32.96 -34.76
N PRO A 501 -4.98 -31.89 -35.47
CA PRO A 501 -5.85 -30.86 -34.89
C PRO A 501 -7.12 -31.43 -34.25
N ASP A 502 -7.65 -32.56 -34.76
CA ASP A 502 -8.84 -33.21 -34.21
C ASP A 502 -8.60 -33.83 -32.81
N GLU A 503 -7.35 -33.94 -32.34
CA GLU A 503 -6.98 -34.41 -30.99
C GLU A 503 -6.89 -33.27 -29.96
N TYR A 504 -7.02 -32.02 -30.40
CA TYR A 504 -6.97 -30.80 -29.57
C TYR A 504 -8.32 -30.07 -29.67
N GLY A 505 -8.75 -29.39 -28.61
CA GLY A 505 -10.14 -28.89 -28.54
C GLY A 505 -11.16 -29.92 -28.02
N ASP A 506 -10.68 -30.94 -27.32
CA ASP A 506 -11.48 -32.00 -26.68
C ASP A 506 -12.17 -31.55 -25.36
N ASP A 507 -12.26 -30.25 -25.11
CA ASP A 507 -13.34 -29.72 -24.30
C ASP A 507 -14.56 -29.64 -25.20
N GLU A 508 -15.41 -30.68 -25.15
CA GLU A 508 -16.72 -30.77 -25.80
C GLU A 508 -17.29 -29.37 -25.96
N LEU A 509 -17.26 -28.84 -27.19
CA LEU A 509 -17.83 -27.55 -27.55
C LEU A 509 -19.11 -27.32 -26.75
N LEU A 510 -19.04 -26.40 -25.77
CA LEU A 510 -20.06 -26.32 -24.74
C LEU A 510 -21.43 -26.17 -25.41
N PRO A 511 -22.35 -27.14 -25.22
CA PRO A 511 -23.46 -27.35 -26.14
C PRO A 511 -24.54 -26.30 -25.98
N HIS A 512 -24.49 -25.45 -24.97
CA HIS A 512 -25.54 -24.51 -24.63
C HIS A 512 -25.03 -23.07 -24.72
N ALA A 513 -25.89 -22.16 -25.15
CA ALA A 513 -25.58 -20.73 -25.22
C ALA A 513 -26.57 -19.93 -24.37
N ILE A 514 -26.11 -18.86 -23.74
CA ILE A 514 -26.95 -17.83 -23.14
C ILE A 514 -26.54 -16.46 -23.68
N LEU A 515 -27.53 -15.63 -24.03
CA LEU A 515 -27.38 -14.25 -24.47
C LEU A 515 -28.18 -13.35 -23.53
N ILE A 516 -27.52 -12.33 -22.98
CA ILE A 516 -28.11 -11.21 -22.25
C ILE A 516 -28.06 -9.99 -23.17
N ASP A 517 -29.22 -9.54 -23.66
CA ASP A 517 -29.35 -8.46 -24.63
C ASP A 517 -30.00 -7.23 -23.99
N GLY A 518 -29.18 -6.22 -23.70
CA GLY A 518 -29.59 -4.92 -23.15
C GLY A 518 -29.96 -3.88 -24.21
N ALA A 519 -29.86 -4.19 -25.50
CA ALA A 519 -30.03 -3.18 -26.58
C ALA A 519 -31.42 -2.50 -26.60
N ASP A 520 -32.45 -3.15 -26.05
CA ASP A 520 -33.81 -2.62 -25.92
C ASP A 520 -34.18 -2.23 -24.46
N ALA A 521 -33.24 -2.32 -23.51
CA ALA A 521 -33.46 -2.00 -22.09
C ALA A 521 -33.52 -0.48 -21.85
N GLU A 522 -34.42 -0.02 -20.98
CA GLU A 522 -34.52 1.40 -20.62
C GLU A 522 -33.46 1.83 -19.60
N ASP A 523 -33.01 0.91 -18.75
CA ASP A 523 -32.01 1.12 -17.69
C ASP A 523 -30.96 -0.02 -17.70
N PRO A 524 -29.73 0.17 -17.18
CA PRO A 524 -28.73 -0.89 -17.07
C PRO A 524 -29.26 -2.10 -16.30
N THR A 525 -28.99 -3.29 -16.82
CA THR A 525 -29.40 -4.56 -16.23
C THR A 525 -28.22 -5.31 -15.67
N THR A 526 -28.24 -5.64 -14.38
CA THR A 526 -27.25 -6.55 -13.78
C THR A 526 -27.76 -7.98 -13.76
N TYR A 527 -26.86 -8.94 -13.94
CA TYR A 527 -27.19 -10.36 -13.91
C TYR A 527 -26.15 -11.15 -13.12
N SER A 528 -26.60 -12.26 -12.54
CA SER A 528 -25.71 -13.27 -12.00
C SER A 528 -26.30 -14.66 -12.22
N PHE A 529 -25.50 -15.63 -12.62
CA PHE A 529 -25.97 -17.00 -12.75
C PHE A 529 -24.86 -18.00 -12.48
N GLU A 530 -25.27 -19.23 -12.16
CA GLU A 530 -24.38 -20.35 -11.86
C GLU A 530 -24.81 -21.55 -12.69
N VAL A 531 -23.87 -22.24 -13.31
CA VAL A 531 -24.10 -23.49 -14.04
C VAL A 531 -23.38 -24.64 -13.34
N SER A 532 -23.95 -25.84 -13.42
CA SER A 532 -23.39 -27.06 -12.82
C SER A 532 -22.14 -27.58 -13.54
N GLY A 533 -21.57 -26.80 -14.45
CA GLY A 533 -20.68 -27.21 -15.52
C GLY A 533 -19.69 -26.11 -15.89
N LYS A 534 -19.01 -26.26 -17.02
CA LYS A 534 -18.09 -25.26 -17.55
C LYS A 534 -18.85 -24.11 -18.21
N ILE A 535 -18.25 -22.93 -18.20
CA ILE A 535 -18.74 -21.74 -18.87
C ILE A 535 -17.58 -20.93 -19.45
N VAL A 536 -17.76 -20.40 -20.66
CA VAL A 536 -16.82 -19.49 -21.33
C VAL A 536 -17.60 -18.39 -22.05
N GLU A 537 -16.95 -17.27 -22.35
CA GLU A 537 -17.55 -16.22 -23.18
C GLU A 537 -17.80 -16.70 -24.61
N ALA A 538 -18.78 -16.11 -25.28
CA ALA A 538 -19.19 -16.52 -26.62
C ALA A 538 -19.02 -15.41 -27.66
N SER A 539 -18.15 -15.62 -28.65
CA SER A 539 -17.80 -14.64 -29.68
C SER A 539 -18.79 -14.51 -30.86
N PHE A 540 -19.97 -15.14 -30.81
CA PHE A 540 -20.89 -15.21 -31.97
C PHE A 540 -21.84 -14.02 -32.13
N CYS A 541 -21.73 -13.00 -31.27
CA CYS A 541 -22.50 -11.75 -31.38
C CYS A 541 -21.54 -10.56 -31.31
N ASP A 542 -21.89 -9.42 -31.91
CA ASP A 542 -21.15 -8.18 -31.67
C ASP A 542 -21.33 -7.82 -30.19
N LEU A 543 -20.29 -8.10 -29.41
CA LEU A 543 -20.27 -8.03 -27.96
C LEU A 543 -19.67 -6.71 -27.49
N THR A 544 -20.19 -6.16 -26.39
CA THR A 544 -19.67 -4.96 -25.71
C THR A 544 -19.21 -5.34 -24.32
N ILE A 545 -18.34 -6.35 -24.26
CA ILE A 545 -17.85 -6.88 -22.99
C ILE A 545 -16.85 -5.88 -22.41
N ASP A 546 -17.04 -5.57 -21.13
CA ASP A 546 -16.16 -4.73 -20.31
C ASP A 546 -15.33 -5.66 -19.41
N ASP A 547 -14.06 -5.29 -19.15
CA ASP A 547 -13.02 -6.16 -18.58
C ASP A 547 -13.20 -6.47 -17.08
N GLU A 548 -14.24 -5.93 -16.42
CA GLU A 548 -14.51 -6.08 -14.97
C GLU A 548 -15.29 -7.35 -14.57
N ARG A 549 -15.08 -8.51 -15.23
CA ARG A 549 -15.85 -9.74 -14.92
C ARG A 549 -15.11 -10.76 -14.07
N VAL A 550 -15.83 -11.27 -13.05
CA VAL A 550 -15.36 -12.34 -12.16
C VAL A 550 -15.80 -13.70 -12.70
N TYR A 551 -14.81 -14.55 -13.02
CA TYR A 551 -14.98 -15.96 -13.36
C TYR A 551 -14.49 -16.84 -12.20
N GLU A 552 -15.41 -17.46 -11.46
CA GLU A 552 -15.04 -18.48 -10.48
C GLU A 552 -16.01 -19.67 -10.55
N ASP A 553 -15.50 -20.88 -10.77
CA ASP A 553 -16.19 -22.16 -10.59
C ASP A 553 -17.63 -22.26 -11.18
N GLY A 554 -17.87 -21.75 -12.39
CA GLY A 554 -19.18 -21.84 -13.06
C GLY A 554 -20.16 -20.71 -12.70
N VAL A 555 -19.72 -19.70 -11.95
CA VAL A 555 -20.48 -18.50 -11.59
C VAL A 555 -20.10 -17.34 -12.49
N VAL A 556 -21.10 -16.66 -13.05
CA VAL A 556 -20.96 -15.44 -13.85
C VAL A 556 -21.70 -14.30 -13.18
N ARG A 557 -21.09 -13.12 -13.13
CA ARG A 557 -21.70 -11.85 -12.73
C ARG A 557 -21.35 -10.79 -13.75
N GLY A 558 -22.33 -10.00 -14.16
CA GLY A 558 -22.11 -8.94 -15.13
C GLY A 558 -23.24 -7.93 -15.17
N ALA A 559 -23.06 -6.93 -16.02
CA ALA A 559 -24.05 -5.90 -16.30
C ALA A 559 -24.07 -5.59 -17.80
N VAL A 560 -25.26 -5.35 -18.35
CA VAL A 560 -25.44 -4.82 -19.70
C VAL A 560 -26.14 -3.46 -19.63
N GLY A 561 -25.61 -2.47 -20.33
CA GLY A 561 -26.30 -1.22 -20.66
C GLY A 561 -27.18 -1.41 -21.90
N ASP A 562 -26.86 -0.71 -22.99
CA ASP A 562 -27.38 -0.94 -24.34
C ASP A 562 -26.61 -2.04 -25.12
N GLY A 563 -25.72 -2.73 -24.40
CA GLY A 563 -24.81 -3.76 -24.87
C GLY A 563 -25.36 -5.18 -24.84
N ARG A 564 -24.50 -6.14 -25.20
CA ARG A 564 -24.81 -7.57 -25.23
C ARG A 564 -23.68 -8.40 -24.66
N ASP A 565 -24.08 -9.41 -23.88
CA ASP A 565 -23.17 -10.42 -23.31
C ASP A 565 -23.63 -11.81 -23.70
N ALA A 566 -22.71 -12.67 -24.15
CA ALA A 566 -23.02 -14.03 -24.53
C ALA A 566 -22.00 -15.01 -23.96
N TYR A 567 -22.48 -16.20 -23.61
CA TYR A 567 -21.69 -17.27 -23.00
C TYR A 567 -22.05 -18.64 -23.56
N TRP A 568 -21.05 -19.50 -23.70
CA TRP A 568 -21.19 -20.93 -23.94
C TRP A 568 -21.08 -21.69 -22.62
N PHE A 569 -21.96 -22.67 -22.38
CA PHE A 569 -21.96 -23.46 -21.14
C PHE A 569 -22.36 -24.93 -21.36
N ASP A 570 -21.96 -25.80 -20.44
CA ASP A 570 -22.50 -27.16 -20.29
C ASP A 570 -23.22 -27.34 -18.94
N GLY A 571 -23.88 -28.48 -18.76
CA GLY A 571 -24.70 -28.71 -17.57
C GLY A 571 -25.98 -27.87 -17.56
N GLY A 572 -26.45 -27.49 -16.37
CA GLY A 572 -27.68 -26.70 -16.21
C GLY A 572 -27.54 -25.60 -15.18
N PHE A 573 -28.42 -24.60 -15.23
CA PHE A 573 -28.44 -23.51 -14.28
C PHE A 573 -28.81 -23.97 -12.86
N GLU A 574 -27.98 -23.60 -11.89
CA GLU A 574 -28.20 -23.83 -10.46
C GLU A 574 -28.81 -22.59 -9.78
N ASP A 575 -28.36 -21.39 -10.16
CA ASP A 575 -28.98 -20.11 -9.79
C ASP A 575 -29.01 -19.15 -10.99
N PHE A 576 -29.99 -18.23 -11.00
CA PHE A 576 -30.10 -17.18 -12.01
C PHE A 576 -30.84 -15.96 -11.44
N ARG A 577 -30.22 -14.79 -11.56
CA ARG A 577 -30.77 -13.49 -11.16
C ARG A 577 -30.56 -12.47 -12.27
N LEU A 578 -31.60 -11.68 -12.48
CA LEU A 578 -31.61 -10.55 -13.41
C LEU A 578 -32.28 -9.38 -12.69
N LEU A 579 -31.62 -8.23 -12.65
CA LEU A 579 -32.13 -6.99 -12.08
C LEU A 579 -32.08 -5.90 -13.16
N GLY A 580 -33.19 -5.76 -13.87
CA GLY A 580 -33.35 -4.86 -15.01
C GLY A 580 -34.34 -5.45 -16.02
N ASP A 581 -34.35 -4.91 -17.24
CA ASP A 581 -35.28 -5.27 -18.32
C ASP A 581 -34.62 -5.81 -19.60
N ALA A 582 -33.33 -6.17 -19.54
CA ALA A 582 -32.65 -6.89 -20.64
C ALA A 582 -33.35 -8.20 -21.01
N SER A 583 -33.28 -8.56 -22.29
CA SER A 583 -33.75 -9.84 -22.82
C SER A 583 -32.75 -10.94 -22.54
N VAL A 584 -33.22 -12.13 -22.16
CA VAL A 584 -32.38 -13.31 -21.93
C VAL A 584 -32.83 -14.42 -22.87
N ASP A 585 -31.93 -14.88 -23.74
CA ASP A 585 -32.14 -16.04 -24.59
C ASP A 585 -31.20 -17.18 -24.16
N VAL A 586 -31.76 -18.37 -23.98
CA VAL A 586 -31.00 -19.57 -23.58
C VAL A 586 -31.30 -20.68 -24.57
N GLN A 587 -30.25 -21.16 -25.22
CA GLN A 587 -30.34 -22.20 -26.23
C GLN A 587 -29.57 -23.43 -25.79
N PHE A 588 -30.30 -24.52 -25.54
CA PHE A 588 -29.69 -25.83 -25.30
C PHE A 588 -29.43 -26.55 -26.62
N ASN A 589 -28.27 -27.17 -26.76
CA ASN A 589 -27.75 -27.82 -27.96
C ASN A 589 -27.73 -26.85 -29.16
N ALA A 590 -27.27 -25.62 -28.93
CA ALA A 590 -27.24 -24.56 -29.93
C ALA A 590 -26.30 -24.88 -31.12
N ARG A 591 -25.39 -25.84 -30.94
CA ARG A 591 -24.46 -26.31 -31.98
C ARG A 591 -25.02 -27.41 -32.89
N ASP A 592 -26.18 -27.99 -32.56
CA ASP A 592 -26.84 -29.07 -33.33
C ASP A 592 -27.91 -28.55 -34.33
N GLN A 593 -28.02 -27.24 -34.54
CA GLN A 593 -29.11 -26.60 -35.32
C GLN A 593 -28.74 -26.16 -36.74
#